data_AF-A0A9D1Y083-F1
#
_entry.id   AF-A0A9D1Y083-F1
#
_cell.length_a   1.000
_cell.length_b   1.000
_cell.length_c   1.000
_cell.angle_alpha   90.00
_cell.angle_beta   90.00
_cell.angle_gamma   90.00
#
_symmetry.space_group_name_H-M   'P 1'
#
loop_
_entity.id
_entity.type
_entity.pdbx_description
1 polymer ?
#
loop_
_entity_poly.entity_id
_entity_poly.type
_entity_poly.pdbx_seq_one_letter_code
_entity_poly.pdbx_strand_id
1 'polypeptide(L)'
;MLFNSYLFVFLFLPLAAAGYHLLNRRGLWRAANVFLVGMSLWFYGYANPVYLLLLCGSILVNYLFVRLLQRPAGQPARRGLLAAGIVLNAAALLYCKYFNFFLANLNRVFGTSFILQEIVLPLGISFFTFQQIAYLVDSYRGQTQGYRFDEYVLFVSFFPKLSQGPIALHQELMPQFRDPARRQLIPENLARGVYLFALGLSKKVILADTFGRAVEYGFGDINALSSLEALIVSVCYTLQLYFDFSGYCDMALGIGCLFNFDLPQNFDSPYQALSIPDFWNRWHMSLTRFLRTYIYFPLGGSRKGTLRTYLNIMIVFLVSGLWHGANWTFLVWGFLHGALNCLHRALRKPWSRLHIVTQWLFTFFSVNLLWVIFRADSLSDALDFFRAMFRGASFEIQARLYACFNLDEIVWLERALPGLKDLSLELPGLNLWLFLFAGFFIVLNLRNSSERKFKPTPATALATALLLFWSIISLGSVSTFLYFGF
;
A
#
# COMPACT_ATOMS: atom_id res chain seq x y z
N MET A 1 8.96 10.65 8.23
CA MET A 1 8.90 11.69 7.16
C MET A 1 8.01 11.14 6.04
N LEU A 2 7.43 12.00 5.19
CA LEU A 2 6.56 11.58 4.08
C LEU A 2 7.25 11.83 2.74
N PHE A 3 7.06 10.95 1.74
CA PHE A 3 7.69 11.10 0.42
C PHE A 3 7.21 12.33 -0.35
N ASN A 4 5.95 12.71 -0.14
CA ASN A 4 5.32 13.92 -0.70
C ASN A 4 5.56 15.15 0.20
N SER A 5 6.76 15.32 0.75
CA SER A 5 7.11 16.52 1.54
C SER A 5 8.33 17.23 0.96
N TYR A 6 8.35 18.56 1.03
CA TYR A 6 9.48 19.37 0.55
C TYR A 6 10.79 18.95 1.21
N LEU A 7 10.75 18.68 2.52
CA LEU A 7 11.92 18.21 3.26
C LEU A 7 12.45 16.88 2.73
N PHE A 8 11.56 15.96 2.36
CA PHE A 8 11.97 14.68 1.79
C PHE A 8 12.61 14.86 0.41
N VAL A 9 11.92 15.57 -0.48
CA VAL A 9 12.30 15.71 -1.89
C VAL A 9 13.60 16.51 -2.06
N PHE A 10 13.74 17.64 -1.34
CA PHE A 10 14.85 18.57 -1.59
C PHE A 10 16.04 18.39 -0.65
N LEU A 11 15.85 17.80 0.54
CA LEU A 11 16.94 17.65 1.51
C LEU A 11 17.27 16.17 1.77
N PHE A 12 16.31 15.41 2.29
CA PHE A 12 16.58 14.05 2.77
C PHE A 12 17.03 13.11 1.66
N LEU A 13 16.29 13.05 0.54
CA LEU A 13 16.56 12.10 -0.53
C LEU A 13 17.89 12.39 -1.26
N PRO A 14 18.20 13.65 -1.66
CA PRO A 14 19.50 13.98 -2.24
C PRO A 14 20.66 13.67 -1.30
N LEU A 15 20.52 13.97 0.00
CA LEU A 15 21.55 13.70 1.01
C LEU A 15 21.78 12.18 1.16
N ALA A 16 20.71 11.39 1.23
CA ALA A 16 20.78 9.94 1.34
C ALA A 16 21.47 9.32 0.10
N ALA A 17 21.07 9.72 -1.10
CA ALA A 17 21.65 9.22 -2.34
C ALA A 17 23.12 9.62 -2.48
N ALA A 18 23.45 10.90 -2.24
CA ALA A 18 24.82 11.40 -2.35
C ALA A 18 25.76 10.72 -1.34
N GLY A 19 25.35 10.61 -0.07
CA GLY A 19 26.15 9.97 0.97
C GLY A 19 26.41 8.49 0.68
N TYR A 20 25.38 7.75 0.25
CA TYR A 20 25.50 6.34 -0.11
C TYR A 20 26.48 6.13 -1.28
N HIS A 21 26.32 6.88 -2.38
CA HIS A 21 27.19 6.73 -3.55
C HIS A 21 28.62 7.22 -3.30
N LEU A 22 28.81 8.28 -2.51
CA LEU A 22 30.14 8.77 -2.15
C LEU A 22 30.92 7.73 -1.33
N LEU A 23 30.29 7.11 -0.34
CA LEU A 23 30.92 6.07 0.48
C LEU A 23 31.26 4.84 -0.35
N ASN A 24 30.38 4.42 -1.27
CA ASN A 24 30.67 3.29 -2.16
C ASN A 24 31.80 3.59 -3.15
N ARG A 25 31.86 4.81 -3.71
CA ARG A 25 32.98 5.25 -4.57
C ARG A 25 34.33 5.19 -3.87
N ARG A 26 34.37 5.38 -2.55
CA ARG A 26 35.58 5.24 -1.72
C ARG A 26 35.89 3.79 -1.31
N GLY A 27 35.13 2.81 -1.79
CA GLY A 27 35.27 1.40 -1.40
C GLY A 27 34.74 1.08 0.01
N LEU A 28 34.10 2.02 0.68
CA LEU A 28 33.63 1.88 2.07
C LEU A 28 32.22 1.25 2.12
N TRP A 29 32.04 0.06 1.54
CA TRP A 29 30.71 -0.55 1.34
C TRP A 29 29.94 -0.80 2.64
N ARG A 30 30.65 -1.20 3.70
CA ARG A 30 30.04 -1.37 5.02
C ARG A 30 29.59 -0.03 5.61
N ALA A 31 30.40 1.02 5.46
CA ALA A 31 30.01 2.36 5.90
C ALA A 31 28.81 2.87 5.11
N ALA A 32 28.72 2.58 3.81
CA ALA A 32 27.56 2.93 2.98
C ALA A 32 26.27 2.25 3.48
N ASN A 33 26.32 0.97 3.86
CA ASN A 33 25.17 0.28 4.46
C ASN A 33 24.77 0.89 5.81
N VAL A 34 25.75 1.13 6.69
CA VAL A 34 25.50 1.73 8.02
C VAL A 34 24.97 3.16 7.90
N PHE A 35 25.47 3.94 6.94
CA PHE A 35 24.94 5.25 6.61
C PHE A 35 23.47 5.16 6.18
N LEU A 36 23.12 4.21 5.31
CA LEU A 36 21.76 4.01 4.85
C LEU A 36 20.82 3.52 5.97
N VAL A 37 21.33 2.74 6.93
CA VAL A 37 20.63 2.44 8.19
C VAL A 37 20.35 3.72 8.96
N GLY A 38 21.38 4.56 9.18
CA GLY A 38 21.21 5.85 9.89
C GLY A 38 20.17 6.74 9.23
N MET A 39 20.23 6.90 7.91
CA MET A 39 19.22 7.65 7.15
C MET A 39 17.82 7.03 7.29
N SER A 40 17.72 5.70 7.31
CA SER A 40 16.43 5.01 7.45
C SER A 40 15.82 5.19 8.84
N LEU A 41 16.63 5.13 9.90
CA LEU A 41 16.19 5.39 11.27
C LEU A 41 15.80 6.86 11.45
N TRP A 42 16.54 7.80 10.85
CA TRP A 42 16.17 9.22 10.86
C TRP A 42 14.83 9.45 10.14
N PHE A 43 14.64 8.87 8.96
CA PHE A 43 13.37 8.95 8.23
C PHE A 43 12.18 8.50 9.09
N TYR A 44 12.35 7.36 9.77
CA TYR A 44 11.30 6.75 10.58
C TYR A 44 11.01 7.56 11.85
N GLY A 45 12.06 7.94 12.59
CA GLY A 45 11.94 8.69 13.84
C GLY A 45 11.54 10.17 13.67
N TYR A 46 11.54 10.70 12.45
CA TYR A 46 11.32 12.13 12.17
C TYR A 46 10.02 12.68 12.78
N ALA A 47 8.91 11.93 12.69
CA ALA A 47 7.61 12.40 13.19
C ALA A 47 7.44 12.13 14.69
N ASN A 48 7.91 10.98 15.17
CA ASN A 48 7.82 10.61 16.58
C ASN A 48 8.99 9.68 16.96
N PRO A 49 9.98 10.19 17.71
CA PRO A 49 11.13 9.40 18.15
C PRO A 49 10.78 8.17 19.01
N VAL A 50 9.61 8.14 19.66
CA VAL A 50 9.17 6.99 20.46
C VAL A 50 8.95 5.76 19.57
N TYR A 51 8.43 5.95 18.35
CA TYR A 51 8.28 4.84 17.39
C TYR A 51 9.63 4.19 17.07
N LEU A 52 10.70 4.98 17.01
CA LEU A 52 12.05 4.49 16.73
C LEU A 52 12.52 3.50 17.81
N LEU A 53 12.24 3.76 19.09
CA LEU A 53 12.59 2.85 20.18
C LEU A 53 11.91 1.48 20.01
N LEU A 54 10.64 1.48 19.62
CA LEU A 54 9.90 0.24 19.39
C LEU A 54 10.42 -0.52 18.16
N LEU A 55 10.73 0.17 17.06
CA LEU A 55 11.35 -0.44 15.89
C LEU A 55 12.71 -1.06 16.23
N CYS A 56 13.60 -0.31 16.89
CA CYS A 56 14.91 -0.78 17.28
C CYS A 56 14.84 -1.96 18.26
N GLY A 57 13.94 -1.90 19.25
CA GLY A 57 13.68 -3.00 20.17
C GLY A 57 13.17 -4.25 19.44
N SER A 58 12.22 -4.08 18.52
CA SER A 58 11.70 -5.17 17.68
C SER A 58 12.78 -5.83 16.84
N ILE A 59 13.63 -5.02 16.17
CA ILE A 59 14.78 -5.50 15.39
C ILE A 59 15.74 -6.29 16.27
N LEU A 60 16.11 -5.75 17.43
CA LEU A 60 17.07 -6.41 18.32
C LEU A 60 16.53 -7.78 18.78
N VAL A 61 15.30 -7.81 19.29
CA VAL A 61 14.70 -9.05 19.79
C VAL A 61 14.57 -10.08 18.68
N ASN A 62 14.06 -9.70 17.50
CA ASN A 62 13.96 -10.62 16.38
C ASN A 62 15.32 -11.12 15.90
N TYR A 63 16.35 -10.26 15.89
CA TYR A 63 17.71 -10.69 15.57
C TYR A 63 18.23 -11.74 16.54
N LEU A 64 17.96 -11.60 17.84
CA LEU A 64 18.32 -12.61 18.84
C LEU A 64 17.63 -13.95 18.55
N PHE A 65 16.33 -13.94 18.25
CA PHE A 65 15.61 -15.16 17.84
C PHE A 65 16.21 -15.79 16.58
N VAL A 66 16.53 -14.99 15.56
CA VAL A 66 17.21 -15.46 14.33
C VAL A 66 18.53 -16.16 14.68
N ARG A 67 19.38 -15.54 15.51
CA ARG A 67 20.66 -16.11 15.91
C ARG A 67 20.51 -17.43 16.68
N LEU A 68 19.49 -17.55 17.52
CA LEU A 68 19.17 -18.79 18.23
C LEU A 68 18.63 -19.87 17.28
N LEU A 69 17.89 -19.49 16.24
CA LEU A 69 17.33 -20.40 15.23
C LEU A 69 18.37 -20.94 14.24
N GLN A 70 19.51 -20.26 14.09
CA GLN A 70 20.63 -20.67 13.23
C GLN A 70 21.50 -21.79 13.85
N ARG A 71 21.19 -22.27 15.06
CA ARG A 71 21.79 -23.48 15.66
C ARG A 71 21.51 -24.74 14.82
N PRO A 72 22.31 -25.83 14.96
CA PRO A 72 22.20 -27.03 14.14
C PRO A 72 20.78 -27.59 14.03
N ALA A 73 20.45 -28.12 12.85
CA ALA A 73 19.14 -28.72 12.57
C ALA A 73 18.85 -29.92 13.48
N GLY A 74 17.56 -30.19 13.74
CA GLY A 74 17.12 -31.36 14.53
C GLY A 74 16.81 -31.08 16.01
N GLN A 75 17.17 -29.92 16.56
CA GLN A 75 16.83 -29.60 17.95
C GLN A 75 15.34 -29.24 18.11
N PRO A 76 14.56 -29.94 18.97
CA PRO A 76 13.14 -29.65 19.18
C PRO A 76 12.89 -28.23 19.69
N ALA A 77 13.86 -27.65 20.40
CA ALA A 77 13.84 -26.26 20.86
C ALA A 77 13.67 -25.23 19.73
N ARG A 78 14.09 -25.53 18.48
CA ARG A 78 13.95 -24.59 17.34
C ARG A 78 12.49 -24.31 17.00
N ARG A 79 11.61 -25.30 17.15
CA ARG A 79 10.17 -25.12 16.90
C ARG A 79 9.54 -24.24 17.98
N GLY A 80 9.93 -24.45 19.25
CA GLY A 80 9.50 -23.60 20.37
C GLY A 80 9.99 -22.16 20.22
N LEU A 81 11.25 -21.96 19.83
CA LEU A 81 11.82 -20.64 19.55
C LEU A 81 11.11 -19.92 18.39
N LEU A 82 10.82 -20.62 17.30
CA LEU A 82 10.06 -20.05 16.19
C LEU A 82 8.66 -19.65 16.66
N ALA A 83 7.95 -20.52 17.39
CA ALA A 83 6.63 -20.23 17.91
C ALA A 83 6.66 -19.01 18.84
N ALA A 84 7.62 -18.94 19.77
CA ALA A 84 7.79 -17.80 20.67
C ALA A 84 8.07 -16.50 19.91
N GLY A 85 8.94 -16.52 18.89
CA GLY A 85 9.22 -15.35 18.06
C GLY A 85 8.00 -14.87 17.27
N ILE A 86 7.23 -15.79 16.67
CA ILE A 86 5.99 -15.45 15.96
C ILE A 86 4.95 -14.89 16.94
N VAL A 87 4.74 -15.54 18.10
CA VAL A 87 3.79 -15.10 19.13
C VAL A 87 4.16 -13.72 19.65
N LEU A 88 5.44 -13.43 19.88
CA LEU A 88 5.88 -12.12 20.35
C LEU A 88 5.57 -11.01 19.33
N ASN A 89 5.89 -11.24 18.05
CA ASN A 89 5.59 -10.28 16.98
C ASN A 89 4.08 -10.08 16.81
N ALA A 90 3.32 -11.17 16.83
CA ALA A 90 1.86 -11.12 16.75
C ALA A 90 1.26 -10.42 17.97
N ALA A 91 1.76 -10.68 19.18
CA ALA A 91 1.31 -10.04 20.41
C ALA A 91 1.58 -8.53 20.41
N ALA A 92 2.77 -8.10 19.96
CA ALA A 92 3.08 -6.67 19.81
C ALA A 92 2.11 -5.98 18.83
N LEU A 93 1.81 -6.62 17.69
CA LEU A 93 0.84 -6.11 16.73
C LEU A 93 -0.59 -6.10 17.31
N LEU A 94 -1.00 -7.18 17.97
CA LEU A 94 -2.31 -7.32 18.61
C LEU A 94 -2.53 -6.26 19.69
N TYR A 95 -1.54 -6.02 20.54
CA TYR A 95 -1.58 -5.00 21.57
C TYR A 95 -1.67 -3.59 20.96
N CYS A 96 -0.76 -3.24 20.05
CA CYS A 96 -0.71 -1.88 19.49
C CYS A 96 -1.96 -1.54 18.67
N LYS A 97 -2.51 -2.51 17.93
CA LYS A 97 -3.56 -2.24 16.93
C LYS A 97 -4.96 -2.67 17.37
N TYR A 98 -5.12 -3.69 18.21
CA TYR A 98 -6.44 -4.31 18.47
C TYR A 98 -6.86 -4.31 19.93
N PHE A 99 -6.00 -3.91 20.86
CA PHE A 99 -6.31 -3.97 22.30
C PHE A 99 -7.55 -3.14 22.65
N ASN A 100 -7.62 -1.89 22.19
CA ASN A 100 -8.80 -1.04 22.41
C ASN A 100 -10.05 -1.57 21.71
N PHE A 101 -9.92 -2.16 20.52
CA PHE A 101 -11.05 -2.81 19.85
C PHE A 101 -11.58 -4.00 20.67
N PHE A 102 -10.70 -4.81 21.25
CA PHE A 102 -11.10 -5.91 22.12
C PHE A 102 -11.81 -5.41 23.39
N LEU A 103 -11.25 -4.42 24.08
CA LEU A 103 -11.88 -3.81 25.25
C LEU A 103 -13.25 -3.20 24.94
N ALA A 104 -13.38 -2.49 23.82
CA ALA A 104 -14.65 -1.91 23.40
C ALA A 104 -15.73 -2.98 23.16
N ASN A 105 -15.37 -4.11 22.56
CA ASN A 105 -16.30 -5.22 22.37
C ASN A 105 -16.65 -5.92 23.71
N LEU A 106 -15.68 -6.09 24.63
CA LEU A 106 -15.97 -6.62 25.96
C LEU A 106 -16.93 -5.74 26.74
N ASN A 107 -16.69 -4.43 26.77
CA ASN A 107 -17.57 -3.45 27.40
C ASN A 107 -19.00 -3.53 26.82
N ARG A 108 -19.12 -3.68 25.50
CA ARG A 108 -20.42 -3.79 24.82
C ARG A 108 -21.16 -5.09 25.13
N VAL A 109 -20.46 -6.23 25.20
CA VAL A 109 -21.07 -7.55 25.37
C VAL A 109 -21.36 -7.87 26.84
N PHE A 110 -20.43 -7.54 27.74
CA PHE A 110 -20.50 -7.90 29.15
C PHE A 110 -20.90 -6.73 30.05
N GLY A 111 -21.14 -5.54 29.49
CA GLY A 111 -21.48 -4.35 30.27
C GLY A 111 -20.33 -3.86 31.16
N THR A 112 -19.09 -4.26 30.86
CA THR A 112 -17.91 -3.80 31.61
C THR A 112 -17.57 -2.34 31.27
N SER A 113 -16.79 -1.70 32.13
CA SER A 113 -16.36 -0.31 32.00
C SER A 113 -14.83 -0.17 31.94
N PHE A 114 -14.15 -1.07 31.22
CA PHE A 114 -12.71 -0.96 31.04
C PHE A 114 -12.37 0.34 30.28
N ILE A 115 -11.42 1.09 30.82
CA ILE A 115 -10.94 2.35 30.21
C ILE A 115 -10.10 2.02 28.98
N LEU A 116 -10.42 2.64 27.85
CA LEU A 116 -9.61 2.55 26.63
C LEU A 116 -8.27 3.25 26.86
N GLN A 117 -7.18 2.62 26.44
CA GLN A 117 -5.83 3.13 26.68
C GLN A 117 -5.36 4.01 25.53
N GLU A 118 -4.54 5.02 25.82
CA GLU A 118 -3.82 5.79 24.80
C GLU A 118 -2.62 4.98 24.30
N ILE A 119 -2.88 4.05 23.39
CA ILE A 119 -1.84 3.18 22.85
C ILE A 119 -1.18 3.86 21.64
N VAL A 120 0.13 3.99 21.75
CA VAL A 120 0.99 4.50 20.68
C VAL A 120 0.98 3.49 19.53
N LEU A 121 0.32 3.80 18.42
CA LEU A 121 0.33 2.97 17.20
C LEU A 121 1.53 3.36 16.32
N PRO A 122 2.60 2.54 16.25
CA PRO A 122 3.78 2.90 15.50
C PRO A 122 3.52 2.76 14.01
N LEU A 123 3.86 3.79 13.24
CA LEU A 123 3.70 3.78 11.80
C LEU A 123 4.42 2.55 11.20
N GLY A 124 3.76 1.82 10.31
CA GLY A 124 4.37 0.68 9.62
C GLY A 124 4.57 -0.58 10.48
N ILE A 125 4.05 -0.63 11.72
CA ILE A 125 4.15 -1.82 12.59
C ILE A 125 3.68 -3.10 11.91
N SER A 126 2.56 -3.02 11.19
CA SER A 126 2.02 -4.11 10.38
C SER A 126 3.03 -4.64 9.34
N PHE A 127 3.76 -3.74 8.66
CA PHE A 127 4.68 -4.10 7.58
C PHE A 127 5.97 -4.71 8.12
N PHE A 128 6.62 -4.08 9.10
CA PHE A 128 7.86 -4.62 9.65
C PHE A 128 7.61 -5.89 10.49
N THR A 129 6.46 -6.03 11.13
CA THR A 129 6.08 -7.29 11.81
C THR A 129 5.97 -8.44 10.81
N PHE A 130 5.34 -8.24 9.66
CA PHE A 130 5.24 -9.27 8.62
C PHE A 130 6.61 -9.65 8.06
N GLN A 131 7.47 -8.66 7.79
CA GLN A 131 8.83 -8.92 7.32
C GLN A 131 9.67 -9.69 8.34
N GLN A 132 9.55 -9.35 9.63
CA GLN A 132 10.28 -10.05 10.70
C GLN A 132 9.76 -11.48 10.90
N ILE A 133 8.44 -11.71 10.86
CA ILE A 133 7.86 -13.07 10.89
C ILE A 133 8.34 -13.90 9.69
N ALA A 134 8.29 -13.34 8.47
CA ALA A 134 8.81 -14.01 7.29
C ALA A 134 10.28 -14.41 7.47
N TYR A 135 11.11 -13.48 7.95
CA TYR A 135 12.52 -13.72 8.20
C TYR A 135 12.75 -14.82 9.25
N LEU A 136 11.98 -14.83 10.35
CA LEU A 136 12.06 -15.87 11.37
C LEU A 136 11.72 -17.26 10.80
N VAL A 137 10.66 -17.36 10.01
CA VAL A 137 10.24 -18.62 9.37
C VAL A 137 11.32 -19.10 8.39
N ASP A 138 11.89 -18.21 7.59
CA ASP A 138 12.93 -18.58 6.63
C ASP A 138 14.25 -18.90 7.32
N SER A 139 14.56 -18.27 8.45
CA SER A 139 15.67 -18.65 9.33
C SER A 139 15.49 -20.04 9.92
N TYR A 140 14.27 -20.39 10.35
CA TYR A 140 13.96 -21.74 10.80
C TYR A 140 14.14 -22.78 9.68
N ARG A 141 13.77 -22.42 8.44
CA ARG A 141 14.01 -23.23 7.23
C ARG A 141 15.48 -23.27 6.78
N GLY A 142 16.38 -22.53 7.43
CA GLY A 142 17.81 -22.50 7.11
C GLY A 142 18.18 -21.63 5.90
N GLN A 143 17.31 -20.71 5.49
CA GLN A 143 17.46 -19.93 4.25
C GLN A 143 18.11 -18.54 4.45
N THR A 144 18.50 -18.18 5.68
CA THR A 144 19.00 -16.84 6.05
C THR A 144 20.42 -16.86 6.62
N GLN A 145 21.22 -17.87 6.29
CA GLN A 145 22.56 -18.03 6.88
C GLN A 145 23.56 -16.99 6.38
N GLY A 146 24.48 -16.61 7.26
CA GLY A 146 25.64 -15.79 6.92
C GLY A 146 25.40 -14.28 6.85
N TYR A 147 24.21 -13.77 7.16
CA TYR A 147 23.93 -12.34 7.21
C TYR A 147 24.37 -11.67 8.52
N ARG A 148 24.97 -10.49 8.41
CA ARG A 148 25.42 -9.67 9.55
C ARG A 148 24.27 -8.88 10.15
N PHE A 149 24.49 -8.35 11.36
CA PHE A 149 23.51 -7.52 12.05
C PHE A 149 23.15 -6.26 11.27
N ASP A 150 24.13 -5.52 10.72
CA ASP A 150 23.86 -4.29 9.97
C ASP A 150 23.05 -4.54 8.69
N GLU A 151 23.24 -5.69 8.04
CA GLU A 151 22.46 -6.08 6.86
C GLU A 151 21.03 -6.45 7.23
N TYR A 152 20.83 -7.09 8.40
CA TYR A 152 19.51 -7.36 8.94
C TYR A 152 18.78 -6.07 9.34
N VAL A 153 19.47 -5.16 10.03
CA VAL A 153 18.92 -3.84 10.40
C VAL A 153 18.55 -3.06 9.15
N LEU A 154 19.43 -3.01 8.14
CA LEU A 154 19.14 -2.36 6.86
C LEU A 154 17.94 -3.03 6.17
N PHE A 155 17.91 -4.36 6.13
CA PHE A 155 16.79 -5.09 5.55
C PHE A 155 15.47 -4.67 6.20
N VAL A 156 15.35 -4.65 7.53
CA VAL A 156 14.08 -4.31 8.20
C VAL A 156 13.77 -2.82 8.05
N SER A 157 14.76 -1.95 8.29
CA SER A 157 14.56 -0.50 8.40
C SER A 157 14.53 0.25 7.07
N PHE A 158 14.92 -0.36 5.94
CA PHE A 158 15.08 0.34 4.66
C PHE A 158 13.86 1.22 4.33
N PHE A 159 14.05 2.54 4.46
CA PHE A 159 12.95 3.50 4.52
C PHE A 159 11.97 3.48 3.34
N PRO A 160 12.37 3.14 2.09
CA PRO A 160 11.44 3.06 0.97
C PRO A 160 10.30 2.06 1.22
N LYS A 161 10.57 0.98 1.98
CA LYS A 161 9.59 -0.08 2.26
C LYS A 161 9.07 -0.13 3.69
N LEU A 162 9.65 0.65 4.61
CA LEU A 162 9.38 0.51 6.04
C LEU A 162 7.94 0.87 6.41
N SER A 163 7.44 2.02 5.93
CA SER A 163 6.10 2.48 6.29
C SER A 163 5.01 1.71 5.56
N GLN A 164 5.02 1.75 4.21
CA GLN A 164 3.94 1.23 3.37
C GLN A 164 4.43 0.71 2.02
N GLY A 165 5.71 0.40 1.88
CA GLY A 165 6.20 -0.11 0.59
C GLY A 165 5.96 -1.60 0.42
N PRO A 166 6.42 -2.16 -0.69
CA PRO A 166 6.30 -3.59 -0.96
C PRO A 166 6.90 -4.44 0.16
N ILE A 167 6.20 -5.51 0.57
CA ILE A 167 6.67 -6.48 1.56
C ILE A 167 7.76 -7.35 0.91
N ALA A 168 8.98 -6.83 0.87
CA ALA A 168 10.15 -7.50 0.32
C ALA A 168 10.63 -8.64 1.23
N LEU A 169 10.94 -9.79 0.64
CA LEU A 169 11.52 -10.93 1.34
C LEU A 169 13.05 -10.82 1.38
N HIS A 170 13.69 -11.51 2.32
CA HIS A 170 15.15 -11.45 2.49
C HIS A 170 15.89 -11.90 1.23
N GLN A 171 15.41 -12.96 0.57
CA GLN A 171 15.97 -13.53 -0.65
C GLN A 171 15.93 -12.55 -1.84
N GLU A 172 15.02 -11.57 -1.81
CA GLU A 172 14.88 -10.57 -2.87
C GLU A 172 15.87 -9.43 -2.65
N LEU A 173 16.06 -8.97 -1.41
CA LEU A 173 16.77 -7.73 -1.13
C LEU A 173 18.19 -7.93 -0.57
N MET A 174 18.41 -8.89 0.33
CA MET A 174 19.70 -9.02 1.02
C MET A 174 20.87 -9.39 0.11
N PRO A 175 20.72 -10.27 -0.91
CA PRO A 175 21.81 -10.53 -1.86
C PRO A 175 22.27 -9.25 -2.58
N GLN A 176 21.36 -8.32 -2.85
CA GLN A 176 21.67 -7.06 -3.53
C GLN A 176 22.57 -6.15 -2.69
N PHE A 177 22.52 -6.25 -1.35
CA PHE A 177 23.42 -5.52 -0.46
C PHE A 177 24.87 -6.00 -0.54
N ARG A 178 25.12 -7.19 -1.09
CA ARG A 178 26.47 -7.77 -1.18
C ARG A 178 27.05 -7.71 -2.59
N ASP A 179 26.23 -7.40 -3.58
CA ASP A 179 26.60 -7.40 -4.99
C ASP A 179 27.54 -6.22 -5.31
N PRO A 180 28.83 -6.47 -5.66
CA PRO A 180 29.77 -5.42 -6.02
C PRO A 180 29.33 -4.60 -7.24
N ALA A 181 28.62 -5.21 -8.19
CA ALA A 181 28.15 -4.52 -9.39
C ALA A 181 27.13 -3.42 -9.05
N ARG A 182 26.36 -3.59 -7.97
CA ARG A 182 25.36 -2.62 -7.49
C ARG A 182 25.96 -1.51 -6.62
N ARG A 183 27.25 -1.59 -6.27
CA ARG A 183 27.92 -0.54 -5.47
C ARG A 183 28.37 0.64 -6.31
N GLN A 184 28.41 0.50 -7.63
CA GLN A 184 28.79 1.59 -8.52
C GLN A 184 27.61 2.50 -8.80
N LEU A 185 27.88 3.77 -9.12
CA LEU A 185 26.83 4.67 -9.59
C LEU A 185 26.43 4.26 -11.00
N ILE A 186 25.16 3.87 -11.18
CA ILE A 186 24.60 3.46 -12.47
C ILE A 186 23.66 4.56 -12.96
N PRO A 187 24.06 5.39 -13.94
CA PRO A 187 23.28 6.54 -14.41
C PRO A 187 21.86 6.16 -14.88
N GLU A 188 21.70 4.99 -15.47
CA GLU A 188 20.42 4.48 -15.95
C GLU A 188 19.44 4.25 -14.79
N ASN A 189 19.93 3.73 -13.66
CA ASN A 189 19.14 3.54 -12.45
C ASN A 189 18.79 4.87 -11.78
N LEU A 190 19.70 5.85 -11.83
CA LEU A 190 19.44 7.20 -11.33
C LEU A 190 18.30 7.85 -12.13
N ALA A 191 18.39 7.85 -13.46
CA ALA A 191 17.38 8.41 -14.35
C ALA A 191 16.03 7.68 -14.21
N ARG A 192 16.04 6.34 -14.18
CA ARG A 192 14.84 5.53 -13.93
C ARG A 192 14.23 5.82 -12.57
N GLY A 193 15.06 5.98 -11.54
CA GLY A 193 14.64 6.27 -10.17
C GLY A 193 13.90 7.60 -10.06
N VAL A 194 14.45 8.66 -10.65
CA VAL A 194 13.81 9.99 -10.69
C VAL A 194 12.50 9.93 -11.48
N TYR A 195 12.47 9.24 -12.63
CA TYR A 195 11.25 9.07 -13.42
C TYR A 195 10.14 8.33 -12.66
N LEU A 196 10.46 7.20 -12.01
CA LEU A 196 9.50 6.45 -11.20
C LEU A 196 9.01 7.24 -10.00
N PHE A 197 9.91 8.00 -9.35
CA PHE A 197 9.55 8.89 -8.26
C PHE A 197 8.57 9.98 -8.72
N ALA A 198 8.84 10.62 -9.87
CA ALA A 198 7.96 11.62 -10.46
C ALA A 198 6.57 11.06 -10.81
N LEU A 199 6.52 9.88 -11.42
CA LEU A 199 5.26 9.18 -11.70
C LEU A 199 4.49 8.89 -10.42
N GLY A 200 5.14 8.30 -9.41
CA GLY A 200 4.49 7.96 -8.15
C GLY A 200 3.98 9.20 -7.39
N LEU A 201 4.77 10.27 -7.37
CA LEU A 201 4.38 11.54 -6.76
C LEU A 201 3.17 12.16 -7.49
N SER A 202 3.15 12.15 -8.83
CA SER A 202 2.01 12.65 -9.61
C SER A 202 0.72 11.84 -9.38
N LYS A 203 0.83 10.51 -9.26
CA LYS A 203 -0.33 9.67 -8.91
C LYS A 203 -0.90 10.04 -7.54
N LYS A 204 -0.05 10.29 -6.55
CA LYS A 204 -0.49 10.71 -5.21
C LYS A 204 -1.12 12.10 -5.22
N VAL A 205 -0.36 13.10 -5.64
CA VAL A 205 -0.72 14.51 -5.42
C VAL A 205 -1.77 15.01 -6.42
N ILE A 206 -1.68 14.59 -7.69
CA ILE A 206 -2.59 15.10 -8.74
C ILE A 206 -3.87 14.26 -8.79
N LEU A 207 -3.73 12.93 -8.82
CA LEU A 207 -4.87 12.02 -9.01
C LEU A 207 -5.52 11.62 -7.68
N ALA A 208 -4.76 10.98 -6.80
CA ALA A 208 -5.33 10.39 -5.58
C ALA A 208 -5.92 11.46 -4.66
N ASP A 209 -5.20 12.55 -4.39
CA ASP A 209 -5.69 13.61 -3.50
C ASP A 209 -6.92 14.34 -4.09
N THR A 210 -7.00 14.46 -5.43
CA THR A 210 -8.20 15.01 -6.10
C THR A 210 -9.41 14.09 -5.93
N PHE A 211 -9.28 12.80 -6.22
CA PHE A 211 -10.36 11.84 -5.93
C PHE A 211 -10.68 11.79 -4.42
N GLY A 212 -9.68 11.98 -3.56
CA GLY A 212 -9.85 12.00 -2.11
C GLY A 212 -10.74 13.12 -1.61
N ARG A 213 -10.68 14.31 -2.21
CA ARG A 213 -11.61 15.42 -1.89
C ARG A 213 -13.07 15.04 -2.15
N ALA A 214 -13.35 14.33 -3.24
CA ALA A 214 -14.70 13.83 -3.54
C ALA A 214 -15.15 12.74 -2.55
N VAL A 215 -14.22 11.88 -2.11
CA VAL A 215 -14.50 10.85 -1.09
C VAL A 215 -14.77 11.46 0.27
N GLU A 216 -14.00 12.47 0.68
CA GLU A 216 -14.23 13.20 1.92
C GLU A 216 -15.57 13.92 1.90
N TYR A 217 -15.94 14.55 0.78
CA TYR A 217 -17.28 15.10 0.58
C TYR A 217 -18.37 14.05 0.81
N GLY A 218 -18.28 12.90 0.13
CA GLY A 218 -19.37 11.92 0.19
C GLY A 218 -19.47 11.13 1.48
N PHE A 219 -18.35 10.77 2.09
CA PHE A 219 -18.36 10.11 3.41
C PHE A 219 -18.54 11.10 4.57
N GLY A 220 -18.36 12.40 4.33
CA GLY A 220 -18.61 13.46 5.32
C GLY A 220 -20.10 13.67 5.60
N ASP A 221 -20.98 13.43 4.61
CA ASP A 221 -22.44 13.44 4.79
C ASP A 221 -23.13 12.47 3.83
N ILE A 222 -23.13 11.18 4.21
CA ILE A 222 -23.67 10.09 3.38
C ILE A 222 -25.16 10.27 3.10
N ASN A 223 -25.92 10.86 4.03
CA ASN A 223 -27.37 11.01 3.91
C ASN A 223 -27.77 12.10 2.90
N ALA A 224 -26.87 13.04 2.62
CA ALA A 224 -27.09 14.09 1.63
C ALA A 224 -26.78 13.65 0.19
N LEU A 225 -26.17 12.48 -0.01
CA LEU A 225 -25.79 11.99 -1.33
C LEU A 225 -27.00 11.63 -2.19
N SER A 226 -27.01 12.10 -3.43
CA SER A 226 -27.86 11.53 -4.47
C SER A 226 -27.40 10.12 -4.87
N SER A 227 -28.23 9.38 -5.62
CA SER A 227 -27.88 8.02 -6.05
C SER A 227 -26.70 8.03 -7.03
N LEU A 228 -26.64 9.06 -7.89
CA LEU A 228 -25.55 9.25 -8.83
C LEU A 228 -24.27 9.71 -8.12
N GLU A 229 -24.36 10.62 -7.15
CA GLU A 229 -23.21 11.05 -6.36
C GLU A 229 -22.59 9.89 -5.59
N ALA A 230 -23.40 9.04 -4.96
CA ALA A 230 -22.91 7.86 -4.24
C ALA A 230 -22.14 6.89 -5.17
N LEU A 231 -22.61 6.68 -6.40
CA LEU A 231 -21.89 5.90 -7.41
C LEU A 231 -20.58 6.56 -7.84
N ILE A 232 -20.59 7.88 -8.08
CA ILE A 232 -19.39 8.64 -8.44
C ILE A 232 -18.36 8.58 -7.30
N VAL A 233 -18.79 8.77 -6.06
CA VAL A 233 -17.95 8.75 -4.86
C VAL A 233 -17.35 7.36 -4.64
N SER A 234 -18.10 6.27 -4.85
CA SER A 234 -17.54 4.90 -4.72
C SER A 234 -16.44 4.65 -5.75
N VAL A 235 -16.63 5.12 -6.98
CA VAL A 235 -15.63 5.04 -8.05
C VAL A 235 -14.42 5.93 -7.73
N CYS A 236 -14.64 7.15 -7.22
CA CYS A 236 -13.58 8.03 -6.76
C CYS A 236 -12.74 7.35 -5.67
N TYR A 237 -13.37 6.68 -4.69
CA TYR A 237 -12.64 5.95 -3.66
C TYR A 237 -11.82 4.79 -4.24
N THR A 238 -12.37 4.07 -5.21
CA THR A 238 -11.64 3.00 -5.92
C THR A 238 -10.38 3.56 -6.59
N LEU A 239 -10.50 4.66 -7.34
CA LEU A 239 -9.37 5.29 -8.02
C LEU A 239 -8.38 5.92 -7.02
N GLN A 240 -8.88 6.60 -5.99
CA GLN A 240 -8.08 7.18 -4.90
C GLN A 240 -7.20 6.12 -4.26
N LEU A 241 -7.80 5.01 -3.80
CA LEU A 241 -7.09 3.94 -3.09
C LEU A 241 -5.98 3.35 -3.96
N TYR A 242 -6.24 3.16 -5.25
CA TYR A 242 -5.24 2.66 -6.19
C TYR A 242 -4.13 3.67 -6.47
N PHE A 243 -4.45 4.92 -6.81
CA PHE A 243 -3.42 5.92 -7.15
C PHE A 243 -2.58 6.32 -5.94
N ASP A 244 -3.17 6.38 -4.74
CA ASP A 244 -2.46 6.64 -3.49
C ASP A 244 -1.41 5.56 -3.23
N PHE A 245 -1.86 4.29 -3.22
CA PHE A 245 -1.00 3.20 -2.82
C PHE A 245 -0.04 2.75 -3.94
N SER A 246 -0.49 2.72 -5.19
CA SER A 246 0.42 2.48 -6.32
C SER A 246 1.40 3.63 -6.51
N GLY A 247 1.01 4.87 -6.23
CA GLY A 247 1.89 6.04 -6.21
C GLY A 247 3.00 5.91 -5.17
N TYR A 248 2.65 5.50 -3.95
CA TYR A 248 3.65 5.19 -2.91
C TYR A 248 4.61 4.09 -3.38
N CYS A 249 4.10 2.99 -3.94
CA CYS A 249 4.93 1.88 -4.40
C CYS A 249 5.87 2.30 -5.55
N ASP A 250 5.40 3.12 -6.48
CA ASP A 250 6.22 3.67 -7.58
C ASP A 250 7.33 4.60 -7.04
N MET A 251 7.02 5.45 -6.06
CA MET A 251 8.04 6.25 -5.36
C MET A 251 9.05 5.35 -4.66
N ALA A 252 8.61 4.32 -3.94
CA ALA A 252 9.49 3.39 -3.25
C ALA A 252 10.41 2.63 -4.23
N LEU A 253 9.87 2.14 -5.36
CA LEU A 253 10.64 1.52 -6.43
C LEU A 253 11.65 2.50 -7.03
N GLY A 254 11.24 3.74 -7.30
CA GLY A 254 12.10 4.79 -7.80
C GLY A 254 13.27 5.08 -6.86
N ILE A 255 12.98 5.25 -5.57
CA ILE A 255 14.00 5.43 -4.53
C ILE A 255 14.92 4.21 -4.45
N GLY A 256 14.38 2.98 -4.54
CA GLY A 256 15.17 1.76 -4.63
C GLY A 256 16.19 1.81 -5.78
N CYS A 257 15.75 2.21 -6.97
CA CYS A 257 16.64 2.39 -8.12
C CYS A 257 17.75 3.42 -7.85
N LEU A 258 17.48 4.51 -7.13
CA LEU A 258 18.53 5.48 -6.75
C LEU A 258 19.65 4.84 -5.92
N PHE A 259 19.37 3.76 -5.18
CA PHE A 259 20.35 2.99 -4.40
C PHE A 259 20.83 1.71 -5.08
N ASN A 260 20.45 1.49 -6.35
CA ASN A 260 20.64 0.25 -7.13
C ASN A 260 20.00 -1.00 -6.49
N PHE A 261 18.90 -0.83 -5.76
CA PHE A 261 18.12 -1.92 -5.20
C PHE A 261 16.78 -2.06 -5.91
N ASP A 262 16.50 -3.28 -6.36
CA ASP A 262 15.22 -3.65 -6.97
C ASP A 262 14.25 -4.10 -5.86
N LEU A 263 13.19 -3.31 -5.64
CA LEU A 263 12.07 -3.71 -4.80
C LEU A 263 11.03 -4.48 -5.62
N PRO A 264 10.26 -5.40 -5.00
CA PRO A 264 9.23 -6.14 -5.74
C PRO A 264 8.06 -5.23 -6.11
N GLN A 265 7.47 -5.47 -7.28
CA GLN A 265 6.24 -4.82 -7.72
C GLN A 265 5.06 -5.21 -6.82
N ASN A 266 4.18 -4.26 -6.56
CA ASN A 266 3.00 -4.47 -5.70
C ASN A 266 1.67 -4.41 -6.47
N PHE A 267 1.64 -3.81 -7.66
CA PHE A 267 0.43 -3.63 -8.47
C PHE A 267 0.67 -3.95 -9.93
N ASP A 268 -0.25 -4.68 -10.56
CA ASP A 268 -0.21 -5.04 -11.98
C ASP A 268 -1.58 -4.83 -12.68
N SER A 269 -1.95 -3.56 -12.90
CA SER A 269 -3.24 -3.15 -13.48
C SER A 269 -4.45 -3.91 -12.90
N PRO A 270 -4.68 -3.84 -11.58
CA PRO A 270 -5.66 -4.69 -10.88
C PRO A 270 -7.09 -4.54 -11.38
N TYR A 271 -7.49 -3.36 -11.82
CA TYR A 271 -8.85 -3.13 -12.33
C TYR A 271 -9.08 -3.61 -13.77
N GLN A 272 -8.08 -4.20 -14.43
CA GLN A 272 -8.28 -4.97 -15.67
C GLN A 272 -8.69 -6.42 -15.40
N ALA A 273 -8.76 -6.83 -14.12
CA ALA A 273 -9.03 -8.21 -13.76
C ALA A 273 -10.39 -8.70 -14.24
N LEU A 274 -10.42 -9.95 -14.72
CA LEU A 274 -11.63 -10.62 -15.21
C LEU A 274 -12.27 -11.54 -14.16
N SER A 275 -11.68 -11.62 -12.98
CA SER A 275 -12.23 -12.38 -11.85
C SER A 275 -11.64 -11.88 -10.53
N ILE A 276 -12.30 -12.22 -9.42
CA ILE A 276 -11.81 -11.86 -8.08
C ILE A 276 -10.42 -12.47 -7.77
N PRO A 277 -10.11 -13.74 -8.11
CA PRO A 277 -8.75 -14.25 -7.93
C PRO A 277 -7.71 -13.54 -8.81
N ASP A 278 -8.05 -13.16 -10.05
CA ASP A 278 -7.18 -12.39 -10.95
C ASP A 278 -6.89 -11.00 -10.35
N PHE A 279 -7.90 -10.35 -9.79
CA PHE A 279 -7.74 -9.08 -9.05
C PHE A 279 -6.69 -9.20 -7.93
N TRP A 280 -6.76 -10.23 -7.09
CA TRP A 280 -5.81 -10.43 -5.97
C TRP A 280 -4.41 -10.87 -6.41
N ASN A 281 -4.25 -11.38 -7.63
CA ASN A 281 -2.94 -11.62 -8.24
C ASN A 281 -2.28 -10.33 -8.78
N ARG A 282 -3.06 -9.24 -8.89
CA ARG A 282 -2.63 -7.94 -9.43
C ARG A 282 -2.66 -6.82 -8.39
N TRP A 283 -3.43 -6.96 -7.32
CA TRP A 283 -3.56 -6.01 -6.22
C TRP A 283 -2.70 -6.43 -5.04
N HIS A 284 -1.92 -5.50 -4.49
CA HIS A 284 -1.08 -5.69 -3.31
C HIS A 284 -0.31 -7.04 -3.33
N MET A 285 0.35 -7.32 -4.45
CA MET A 285 0.93 -8.63 -4.80
C MET A 285 1.92 -9.13 -3.74
N SER A 286 2.67 -8.22 -3.10
CA SER A 286 3.62 -8.56 -2.04
C SER A 286 2.95 -9.09 -0.76
N LEU A 287 1.77 -8.57 -0.41
CA LEU A 287 0.94 -9.06 0.69
C LEU A 287 0.31 -10.41 0.33
N THR A 288 -0.29 -10.52 -0.86
CA THR A 288 -0.82 -11.79 -1.36
C THR A 288 0.26 -12.88 -1.34
N ARG A 289 1.48 -12.55 -1.78
CA ARG A 289 2.63 -13.46 -1.71
C ARG A 289 2.96 -13.86 -0.27
N PHE A 290 3.01 -12.91 0.66
CA PHE A 290 3.25 -13.20 2.07
C PHE A 290 2.18 -14.14 2.64
N LEU A 291 0.90 -13.78 2.52
CA LEU A 291 -0.22 -14.58 3.04
C LEU A 291 -0.23 -15.98 2.44
N ARG A 292 0.06 -16.10 1.14
CA ARG A 292 0.16 -17.39 0.47
C ARG A 292 1.32 -18.25 1.01
N THR A 293 2.50 -17.66 1.16
CA THR A 293 3.73 -18.38 1.54
C THR A 293 3.77 -18.77 3.02
N TYR A 294 3.32 -17.88 3.91
CA TYR A 294 3.50 -18.03 5.36
C TYR A 294 2.20 -18.42 6.10
N ILE A 295 1.04 -18.39 5.44
CA ILE A 295 -0.24 -18.82 6.03
C ILE A 295 -0.89 -19.93 5.20
N TYR A 296 -1.19 -19.69 3.93
CA TYR A 296 -1.93 -20.63 3.09
C TYR A 296 -1.23 -21.98 2.90
N PHE A 297 0.04 -21.98 2.46
CA PHE A 297 0.78 -23.24 2.24
C PHE A 297 1.02 -24.03 3.53
N PRO A 298 1.42 -23.42 4.66
CA PRO A 298 1.52 -24.13 5.95
C PRO A 298 0.22 -24.79 6.41
N LEU A 299 -0.95 -24.22 6.08
CA LEU A 299 -2.26 -24.82 6.39
C LEU A 299 -2.64 -26.03 5.49
N GLY A 300 -1.75 -26.43 4.58
CA GLY A 300 -1.92 -27.53 3.63
C GLY A 300 -2.29 -27.08 2.21
N GLY A 301 -2.41 -25.77 1.97
CA GLY A 301 -2.76 -25.20 0.67
C GLY A 301 -4.02 -25.82 0.07
N SER A 302 -3.93 -26.24 -1.20
CA SER A 302 -5.00 -26.98 -1.90
C SER A 302 -4.86 -28.50 -1.84
N ARG A 303 -3.91 -29.05 -1.07
CA ARG A 303 -3.53 -30.48 -1.14
C ARG A 303 -4.40 -31.39 -0.26
N LYS A 304 -5.13 -30.83 0.71
CA LYS A 304 -5.93 -31.58 1.70
C LYS A 304 -7.43 -31.61 1.37
N GLY A 305 -7.76 -31.65 0.08
CA GLY A 305 -9.14 -31.73 -0.41
C GLY A 305 -9.84 -30.38 -0.54
N THR A 306 -11.05 -30.45 -1.11
CA THR A 306 -11.86 -29.29 -1.49
C THR A 306 -12.25 -28.46 -0.28
N LEU A 307 -12.92 -29.04 0.73
CA LEU A 307 -13.36 -28.31 1.93
C LEU A 307 -12.22 -27.58 2.64
N ARG A 308 -11.07 -28.23 2.82
CA ARG A 308 -9.89 -27.60 3.45
C ARG A 308 -9.36 -26.44 2.61
N THR A 309 -9.46 -26.53 1.27
CA THR A 309 -9.08 -25.43 0.38
C THR A 309 -9.97 -24.20 0.61
N TYR A 310 -11.29 -24.39 0.68
CA TYR A 310 -12.25 -23.32 0.96
C TYR A 310 -11.99 -22.68 2.33
N LEU A 311 -11.81 -23.50 3.38
CA LEU A 311 -11.46 -23.01 4.72
C LEU A 311 -10.14 -22.23 4.72
N ASN A 312 -9.11 -22.74 4.05
CA ASN A 312 -7.82 -22.06 3.96
C ASN A 312 -7.92 -20.70 3.23
N ILE A 313 -8.75 -20.59 2.18
CA ILE A 313 -9.02 -19.33 1.49
C ILE A 313 -9.71 -18.35 2.45
N MET A 314 -10.77 -18.78 3.15
CA MET A 314 -11.47 -17.94 4.12
C MET A 314 -10.54 -17.44 5.23
N ILE A 315 -9.70 -18.32 5.79
CA ILE A 315 -8.72 -17.95 6.82
C ILE A 315 -7.77 -16.88 6.31
N VAL A 316 -7.23 -17.03 5.10
CA VAL A 316 -6.31 -16.06 4.50
C VAL A 316 -6.95 -14.69 4.36
N PHE A 317 -8.19 -14.63 3.85
CA PHE A 317 -8.88 -13.35 3.67
C PHE A 317 -9.36 -12.72 4.98
N LEU A 318 -9.77 -13.52 5.97
CA LEU A 318 -10.11 -13.00 7.30
C LEU A 318 -8.86 -12.43 8.00
N VAL A 319 -7.71 -13.12 7.90
CA VAL A 319 -6.44 -12.60 8.42
C VAL A 319 -6.02 -11.33 7.65
N SER A 320 -6.25 -11.28 6.33
CA SER A 320 -6.01 -10.07 5.54
C SER A 320 -6.89 -8.91 5.99
N GLY A 321 -8.20 -9.14 6.19
CA GLY A 321 -9.13 -8.14 6.70
C GLY A 321 -8.71 -7.64 8.07
N LEU A 322 -8.46 -8.55 9.01
CA LEU A 322 -7.95 -8.18 10.34
C LEU A 322 -6.69 -7.34 10.24
N TRP A 323 -5.70 -7.74 9.44
CA TRP A 323 -4.44 -7.00 9.26
C TRP A 323 -4.64 -5.54 8.84
N HIS A 324 -5.66 -5.26 8.02
CA HIS A 324 -5.96 -3.90 7.59
C HIS A 324 -6.41 -2.99 8.72
N GLY A 325 -7.20 -3.45 9.70
CA GLY A 325 -7.66 -2.56 10.77
C GLY A 325 -8.47 -3.24 11.85
N ALA A 326 -8.60 -2.58 12.99
CA ALA A 326 -9.39 -3.06 14.12
C ALA A 326 -10.85 -2.54 14.04
N ASN A 327 -11.54 -2.89 12.95
CA ASN A 327 -12.94 -2.54 12.71
C ASN A 327 -13.69 -3.73 12.10
N TRP A 328 -14.98 -3.86 12.42
CA TRP A 328 -15.88 -4.86 11.84
C TRP A 328 -16.02 -4.73 10.33
N THR A 329 -15.90 -3.52 9.79
CA THR A 329 -15.90 -3.27 8.34
C THR A 329 -14.81 -4.08 7.62
N PHE A 330 -13.58 -4.11 8.15
CA PHE A 330 -12.48 -4.88 7.58
C PHE A 330 -12.68 -6.40 7.69
N LEU A 331 -13.31 -6.88 8.78
CA LEU A 331 -13.62 -8.29 8.93
C LEU A 331 -14.66 -8.76 7.91
N VAL A 332 -15.74 -7.97 7.72
CA VAL A 332 -16.78 -8.23 6.73
C VAL A 332 -16.19 -8.15 5.32
N TRP A 333 -15.37 -7.14 5.05
CA TRP A 333 -14.65 -7.00 3.78
C TRP A 333 -13.80 -8.24 3.47
N GLY A 334 -13.02 -8.72 4.44
CA GLY A 334 -12.21 -9.94 4.31
C GLY A 334 -13.08 -11.17 4.07
N PHE A 335 -14.14 -11.34 4.86
CA PHE A 335 -15.09 -12.44 4.67
C PHE A 335 -15.69 -12.45 3.26
N LEU A 336 -16.16 -11.32 2.76
CA LEU A 336 -16.81 -11.22 1.44
C LEU A 336 -15.82 -11.50 0.30
N HIS A 337 -14.59 -10.99 0.36
CA HIS A 337 -13.56 -11.35 -0.62
C HIS A 337 -13.21 -12.85 -0.57
N GLY A 338 -13.14 -13.44 0.62
CA GLY A 338 -12.96 -14.89 0.79
C GLY A 338 -14.11 -15.68 0.15
N ALA A 339 -15.35 -15.27 0.42
CA ALA A 339 -16.55 -15.89 -0.12
C ALA A 339 -16.61 -15.78 -1.65
N LEU A 340 -16.27 -14.63 -2.23
CA LEU A 340 -16.21 -14.44 -3.68
C LEU A 340 -15.12 -15.29 -4.35
N ASN A 341 -13.95 -15.44 -3.71
CA ASN A 341 -12.90 -16.35 -4.21
C ASN A 341 -13.37 -17.81 -4.21
N CYS A 342 -14.05 -18.21 -3.14
CA CYS A 342 -14.68 -19.51 -3.01
C CYS A 342 -15.75 -19.72 -4.10
N LEU A 343 -16.65 -18.76 -4.27
CA LEU A 343 -17.71 -18.81 -5.27
C LEU A 343 -17.14 -18.91 -6.69
N HIS A 344 -16.15 -18.09 -7.04
CA HIS A 344 -15.48 -18.16 -8.34
C HIS A 344 -14.83 -19.54 -8.56
N ARG A 345 -14.22 -20.13 -7.52
CA ARG A 345 -13.65 -21.48 -7.62
C ARG A 345 -14.73 -22.52 -7.92
N ALA A 346 -15.91 -22.44 -7.30
CA ALA A 346 -17.04 -23.34 -7.54
C ALA A 346 -17.63 -23.14 -8.95
N LEU A 347 -17.75 -21.88 -9.39
CA LEU A 347 -18.37 -21.48 -10.65
C LEU A 347 -17.36 -21.28 -11.79
N ARG A 348 -16.15 -21.83 -11.70
CA ARG A 348 -15.08 -21.58 -12.69
C ARG A 348 -15.49 -21.88 -14.14
N LYS A 349 -16.18 -23.01 -14.37
CA LYS A 349 -16.64 -23.43 -15.70
C LYS A 349 -17.72 -22.51 -16.29
N PRO A 350 -18.83 -22.21 -15.59
CA PRO A 350 -19.81 -21.25 -16.12
C PRO A 350 -19.22 -19.85 -16.24
N TRP A 351 -18.35 -19.43 -15.32
CA TRP A 351 -17.67 -18.13 -15.39
C TRP A 351 -16.87 -17.96 -16.68
N SER A 352 -16.08 -18.96 -17.07
CA SER A 352 -15.27 -18.91 -18.30
C SER A 352 -16.10 -18.86 -19.59
N ARG A 353 -17.41 -19.13 -19.54
CA ARG A 353 -18.32 -19.03 -20.68
C ARG A 353 -18.92 -17.64 -20.84
N LEU A 354 -18.82 -16.77 -19.82
CA LEU A 354 -19.30 -15.39 -19.89
C LEU A 354 -18.41 -14.58 -20.84
N HIS A 355 -19.00 -13.61 -21.53
CA HIS A 355 -18.24 -12.65 -22.34
C HIS A 355 -17.26 -11.86 -21.46
N ILE A 356 -16.09 -11.50 -22.00
CA ILE A 356 -15.01 -10.81 -21.26
C ILE A 356 -15.49 -9.52 -20.59
N VAL A 357 -16.34 -8.75 -21.27
CA VAL A 357 -16.92 -7.51 -20.72
C VAL A 357 -17.80 -7.80 -19.51
N THR A 358 -18.60 -8.86 -19.53
CA THR A 358 -19.46 -9.26 -18.41
C THR A 358 -18.62 -9.72 -17.21
N GLN A 359 -17.56 -10.49 -17.45
CA GLN A 359 -16.61 -10.90 -16.41
C GLN A 359 -15.94 -9.69 -15.76
N TRP A 360 -15.50 -8.73 -16.58
CA TRP A 360 -14.89 -7.48 -16.11
C TRP A 360 -15.87 -6.63 -15.31
N LEU A 361 -17.08 -6.36 -15.83
CA LEU A 361 -18.10 -5.55 -15.15
C LEU A 361 -18.44 -6.12 -13.78
N PHE A 362 -18.68 -7.43 -13.68
CA PHE A 362 -18.98 -8.05 -12.39
C PHE A 362 -17.80 -7.97 -11.42
N THR A 363 -16.58 -8.19 -11.92
CA THR A 363 -15.36 -8.13 -11.08
C THR A 363 -15.13 -6.72 -10.57
N PHE A 364 -15.14 -5.73 -11.45
CA PHE A 364 -14.94 -4.33 -11.11
C PHE A 364 -16.01 -3.82 -10.14
N PHE A 365 -17.29 -4.10 -10.44
CA PHE A 365 -18.40 -3.68 -9.59
C PHE A 365 -18.36 -4.33 -8.21
N SER A 366 -18.08 -5.63 -8.13
CA SER A 366 -17.91 -6.33 -6.85
C SER A 366 -16.78 -5.73 -6.02
N VAL A 367 -15.63 -5.44 -6.64
CA VAL A 367 -14.49 -4.79 -5.99
C VAL A 367 -14.84 -3.38 -5.52
N ASN A 368 -15.52 -2.58 -6.35
CA ASN A 368 -15.97 -1.23 -6.02
C ASN A 368 -16.89 -1.19 -4.80
N LEU A 369 -17.89 -2.09 -4.74
CA LEU A 369 -18.78 -2.19 -3.58
C LEU A 369 -18.04 -2.62 -2.32
N LEU A 370 -17.10 -3.57 -2.42
CA LEU A 370 -16.30 -3.98 -1.28
C LEU A 370 -15.39 -2.85 -0.80
N TRP A 371 -14.91 -1.98 -1.70
CA TRP A 371 -14.17 -0.78 -1.28
C TRP A 371 -15.01 0.21 -0.49
N VAL A 372 -16.32 0.34 -0.73
CA VAL A 372 -17.21 1.14 0.14
C VAL A 372 -17.19 0.61 1.57
N ILE A 373 -17.28 -0.71 1.76
CA ILE A 373 -17.18 -1.34 3.09
C ILE A 373 -15.81 -1.04 3.71
N PHE A 374 -14.74 -1.14 2.93
CA PHE A 374 -13.38 -0.90 3.41
C PHE A 374 -13.16 0.57 3.84
N ARG A 375 -13.82 1.53 3.19
CA ARG A 375 -13.74 2.95 3.53
C ARG A 375 -14.60 3.35 4.73
N ALA A 376 -15.76 2.74 4.88
CA ALA A 376 -16.75 3.17 5.87
C ALA A 376 -16.20 3.09 7.31
N ASP A 377 -16.57 4.06 8.14
CA ASP A 377 -16.15 4.12 9.54
C ASP A 377 -16.91 3.08 10.39
N SER A 378 -18.11 2.70 9.96
CA SER A 378 -18.90 1.63 10.57
C SER A 378 -19.67 0.81 9.54
N LEU A 379 -20.20 -0.34 9.97
CA LEU A 379 -21.13 -1.13 9.15
C LEU A 379 -22.45 -0.39 8.88
N SER A 380 -22.86 0.53 9.76
CA SER A 380 -24.05 1.36 9.52
C SER A 380 -23.79 2.30 8.35
N ASP A 381 -22.65 3.01 8.38
CA ASP A 381 -22.29 3.96 7.32
C ASP A 381 -22.17 3.26 5.97
N ALA A 382 -21.60 2.04 5.92
CA ALA A 382 -21.56 1.25 4.71
C ALA A 382 -22.98 0.91 4.18
N LEU A 383 -23.90 0.54 5.07
CA LEU A 383 -25.29 0.24 4.71
C LEU A 383 -26.03 1.50 4.24
N ASP A 384 -25.85 2.63 4.92
CA ASP A 384 -26.45 3.92 4.56
C ASP A 384 -25.91 4.40 3.21
N PHE A 385 -24.62 4.19 2.94
CA PHE A 385 -24.02 4.48 1.63
C PHE A 385 -24.64 3.61 0.52
N PHE A 386 -24.83 2.31 0.76
CA PHE A 386 -25.51 1.44 -0.21
C PHE A 386 -26.98 1.82 -0.41
N ARG A 387 -27.67 2.23 0.66
CA ARG A 387 -29.04 2.76 0.55
C ARG A 387 -29.07 4.00 -0.33
N ALA A 388 -28.15 4.95 -0.14
CA ALA A 388 -28.04 6.13 -1.00
C ALA A 388 -27.80 5.75 -2.47
N MET A 389 -26.83 4.86 -2.73
CA MET A 389 -26.47 4.40 -4.09
C MET A 389 -27.63 3.73 -4.83
N PHE A 390 -28.43 2.90 -4.15
CA PHE A 390 -29.50 2.12 -4.76
C PHE A 390 -30.91 2.69 -4.53
N ARG A 391 -31.03 3.91 -3.97
CA ARG A 391 -32.34 4.54 -3.71
C ARG A 391 -33.12 4.85 -4.98
N GLY A 392 -32.41 5.22 -6.06
CA GLY A 392 -33.01 5.58 -7.35
C GLY A 392 -33.86 6.85 -7.33
N ALA A 393 -33.69 7.70 -6.30
CA ALA A 393 -34.58 8.86 -6.07
C ALA A 393 -34.12 10.15 -6.76
N SER A 394 -32.81 10.41 -6.83
CA SER A 394 -32.23 11.60 -7.46
C SER A 394 -30.92 11.27 -8.18
N PHE A 395 -30.75 11.87 -9.36
CA PHE A 395 -29.56 11.76 -10.22
C PHE A 395 -28.83 13.11 -10.38
N GLU A 396 -29.21 14.11 -9.58
CA GLU A 396 -28.55 15.41 -9.58
C GLU A 396 -27.19 15.32 -8.89
N ILE A 397 -26.22 16.10 -9.38
CA ILE A 397 -24.90 16.23 -8.76
C ILE A 397 -24.81 17.64 -8.18
N GLN A 398 -24.49 17.75 -6.90
CA GLN A 398 -24.39 19.05 -6.24
C GLN A 398 -23.12 19.79 -6.68
N ALA A 399 -23.19 21.12 -6.73
CA ALA A 399 -22.05 21.97 -7.09
C ALA A 399 -20.81 21.75 -6.19
N ARG A 400 -21.02 21.30 -4.94
CA ARG A 400 -19.93 20.95 -4.02
C ARG A 400 -19.08 19.79 -4.52
N LEU A 401 -19.69 18.75 -5.12
CA LEU A 401 -18.93 17.64 -5.70
C LEU A 401 -18.12 18.09 -6.92
N TYR A 402 -18.68 18.97 -7.77
CA TYR A 402 -17.92 19.54 -8.88
C TYR A 402 -16.72 20.37 -8.40
N ALA A 403 -16.89 21.14 -7.33
CA ALA A 403 -15.82 21.95 -6.76
C ALA A 403 -14.63 21.12 -6.26
N CYS A 404 -14.82 19.85 -5.87
CA CYS A 404 -13.73 18.95 -5.47
C CYS A 404 -12.67 18.73 -6.57
N PHE A 405 -13.01 18.96 -7.84
CA PHE A 405 -12.12 18.75 -8.99
C PHE A 405 -11.53 20.04 -9.57
N ASN A 406 -11.91 21.19 -9.01
CA ASN A 406 -11.35 22.48 -9.38
C ASN A 406 -10.06 22.71 -8.57
N LEU A 407 -8.96 22.19 -9.08
CA LEU A 407 -7.62 22.43 -8.55
C LEU A 407 -7.22 23.91 -8.70
N ASP A 408 -6.48 24.46 -7.74
CA ASP A 408 -6.01 25.85 -7.78
C ASP A 408 -5.18 26.15 -9.03
N GLU A 409 -4.41 25.16 -9.49
CA GLU A 409 -3.62 25.26 -10.73
C GLU A 409 -4.51 25.30 -11.97
N ILE A 410 -5.61 24.56 -11.98
CA ILE A 410 -6.60 24.58 -13.07
C ILE A 410 -7.32 25.93 -13.06
N VAL A 411 -7.74 26.41 -11.90
CA VAL A 411 -8.37 27.74 -11.75
C VAL A 411 -7.41 28.85 -12.19
N TRP A 412 -6.11 28.73 -11.90
CA TRP A 412 -5.09 29.66 -12.37
C TRP A 412 -4.96 29.61 -13.91
N LEU A 413 -4.96 28.43 -14.52
CA LEU A 413 -4.94 28.27 -15.98
C LEU A 413 -6.20 28.84 -16.65
N GLU A 414 -7.38 28.62 -16.06
CA GLU A 414 -8.65 29.20 -16.52
C GLU A 414 -8.62 30.73 -16.47
N ARG A 415 -7.97 31.32 -15.45
CA ARG A 415 -7.77 32.79 -15.39
C ARG A 415 -6.79 33.28 -16.45
N ALA A 416 -5.77 32.50 -16.79
CA ALA A 416 -4.78 32.85 -17.80
C ALA A 416 -5.29 32.67 -19.24
N LEU A 417 -6.26 31.78 -19.47
CA LEU A 417 -6.79 31.40 -20.77
C LEU A 417 -8.33 31.55 -20.81
N PRO A 418 -8.86 32.70 -21.29
CA PRO A 418 -10.29 33.01 -21.24
C PRO A 418 -11.21 31.92 -21.83
N GLY A 419 -10.81 31.31 -22.95
CA GLY A 419 -11.62 30.25 -23.59
C GLY A 419 -11.76 28.97 -22.74
N LEU A 420 -10.84 28.67 -21.82
CA LEU A 420 -11.00 27.55 -20.89
C LEU A 420 -12.03 27.87 -19.80
N LYS A 421 -12.06 29.12 -19.34
CA LYS A 421 -13.05 29.59 -18.37
C LYS A 421 -14.46 29.57 -18.95
N ASP A 422 -14.62 30.01 -20.20
CA ASP A 422 -15.93 29.98 -20.86
C ASP A 422 -16.45 28.54 -20.99
N LEU A 423 -15.57 27.60 -21.37
CA LEU A 423 -15.90 26.18 -21.45
C LEU A 423 -16.27 25.57 -20.08
N SER A 424 -15.57 25.94 -18.99
CA SER A 424 -15.88 25.42 -17.65
C SER A 424 -17.20 25.98 -17.09
N LEU A 425 -17.60 27.18 -17.51
CA LEU A 425 -18.90 27.78 -17.18
C LEU A 425 -20.05 27.15 -17.98
N GLU A 426 -19.83 26.82 -19.26
CA GLU A 426 -20.85 26.18 -20.12
C GLU A 426 -21.09 24.71 -19.76
N LEU A 427 -20.08 24.01 -19.24
CA LEU A 427 -20.15 22.59 -18.88
C LEU A 427 -19.86 22.36 -17.39
N PRO A 428 -20.88 22.51 -16.51
CA PRO A 428 -20.73 22.23 -15.08
C PRO A 428 -20.19 20.82 -14.83
N GLY A 429 -19.10 20.73 -14.07
CA GLY A 429 -18.46 19.45 -13.75
C GLY A 429 -17.53 18.90 -14.83
N LEU A 430 -17.14 19.68 -15.84
CA LEU A 430 -16.15 19.29 -16.85
C LEU A 430 -14.90 18.64 -16.22
N ASN A 431 -14.32 19.28 -15.20
CA ASN A 431 -13.15 18.78 -14.49
C ASN A 431 -13.41 17.40 -13.83
N LEU A 432 -14.54 17.21 -13.16
CA LEU A 432 -14.94 15.91 -12.59
C LEU A 432 -14.90 14.81 -13.67
N TRP A 433 -15.55 15.05 -14.81
CA TRP A 433 -15.62 14.06 -15.88
C TRP A 433 -14.27 13.80 -16.55
N LEU A 434 -13.46 14.85 -16.75
CA LEU A 434 -12.09 14.72 -17.28
C LEU A 434 -11.22 13.89 -16.34
N PHE A 435 -11.27 14.13 -15.03
CA PHE A 435 -10.53 13.34 -14.05
C PHE A 435 -10.98 11.88 -14.02
N LEU A 436 -12.30 11.62 -14.01
CA LEU A 436 -12.81 10.25 -14.06
C LEU A 436 -12.39 9.54 -15.35
N PHE A 437 -12.55 10.19 -16.50
CA PHE A 437 -12.14 9.64 -17.79
C PHE A 437 -10.64 9.37 -17.84
N ALA A 438 -9.80 10.33 -17.42
CA ALA A 438 -8.36 10.17 -17.35
C ALA A 438 -7.96 9.04 -16.39
N GLY A 439 -8.58 8.96 -15.22
CA GLY A 439 -8.35 7.92 -14.23
C GLY A 439 -8.62 6.53 -14.78
N PHE A 440 -9.79 6.31 -15.40
CA PHE A 440 -10.11 5.05 -16.07
C PHE A 440 -9.20 4.77 -17.27
N PHE A 441 -8.92 5.77 -18.09
CA PHE A 441 -8.03 5.61 -19.24
C PHE A 441 -6.65 5.12 -18.80
N ILE A 442 -6.08 5.74 -17.76
CA ILE A 442 -4.79 5.35 -17.18
C ILE A 442 -4.85 3.91 -16.68
N VAL A 443 -5.85 3.57 -15.89
CA VAL A 443 -6.00 2.25 -15.27
C VAL A 443 -6.21 1.11 -16.29
N LEU A 444 -6.97 1.37 -17.36
CA LEU A 444 -7.40 0.34 -18.31
C LEU A 444 -6.49 0.24 -19.54
N ASN A 445 -5.74 1.29 -19.90
CA ASN A 445 -4.98 1.32 -21.16
C ASN A 445 -3.47 1.48 -20.96
N LEU A 446 -3.02 2.11 -19.88
CA LEU A 446 -1.58 2.35 -19.69
C LEU A 446 -0.90 1.16 -19.01
N ARG A 447 0.32 0.87 -19.48
CA ARG A 447 1.20 -0.14 -18.88
C ARG A 447 1.71 0.30 -17.51
N ASN A 448 1.91 -0.68 -16.62
CA ASN A 448 2.46 -0.46 -15.29
C ASN A 448 3.87 0.12 -15.36
N SER A 449 4.25 0.84 -14.32
CA SER A 449 5.56 1.49 -14.17
C SER A 449 6.73 0.50 -14.29
N SER A 450 6.55 -0.72 -13.77
CA SER A 450 7.51 -1.82 -13.81
C SER A 450 7.65 -2.49 -15.19
N GLU A 451 6.59 -2.49 -16.00
CA GLU A 451 6.58 -3.10 -17.34
C GLU A 451 7.22 -2.19 -18.40
N ARG A 452 7.25 -0.88 -18.13
CA ARG A 452 7.88 0.09 -19.03
C ARG A 452 9.39 -0.11 -19.00
N LYS A 453 9.95 -0.61 -20.11
CA LYS A 453 11.40 -0.54 -20.36
C LYS A 453 11.80 0.93 -20.43
N PHE A 454 12.31 1.45 -19.32
CA PHE A 454 12.77 2.83 -19.25
C PHE A 454 13.93 3.04 -20.24
N LYS A 455 13.84 4.11 -21.02
CA LYS A 455 14.92 4.59 -21.88
C LYS A 455 15.09 6.08 -21.61
N PRO A 456 16.30 6.55 -21.24
CA PRO A 456 16.53 7.97 -21.00
C PRO A 456 16.54 8.71 -22.36
N THR A 457 15.40 9.27 -22.73
CA THR A 457 15.23 10.12 -23.92
C THR A 457 14.84 11.55 -23.51
N PRO A 458 15.08 12.56 -24.37
CA PRO A 458 14.63 13.93 -24.10
C PRO A 458 13.13 14.02 -23.79
N ALA A 459 12.30 13.21 -24.46
CA ALA A 459 10.87 13.14 -24.20
C ALA A 459 10.55 12.64 -22.77
N THR A 460 11.23 11.56 -22.33
CA THR A 460 11.06 11.07 -20.94
C THR A 460 11.59 12.07 -19.91
N ALA A 461 12.67 12.79 -20.22
CA ALA A 461 13.21 13.83 -19.34
C ALA A 461 12.23 15.00 -19.20
N LEU A 462 11.68 15.49 -20.32
CA LEU A 462 10.67 16.55 -20.31
C LEU A 462 9.41 16.11 -19.55
N ALA A 463 8.90 14.91 -19.81
CA ALA A 463 7.75 14.37 -19.08
C ALA A 463 8.03 14.27 -17.57
N THR A 464 9.23 13.81 -17.18
CA THR A 464 9.65 13.74 -15.76
C THR A 464 9.67 15.13 -15.13
N ALA A 465 10.26 16.11 -15.81
CA ALA A 465 10.37 17.48 -15.32
C ALA A 465 8.99 18.13 -15.16
N LEU A 466 8.09 17.97 -16.13
CA LEU A 466 6.72 18.49 -16.06
C LEU A 466 5.92 17.85 -14.93
N LEU A 467 6.01 16.52 -14.76
CA LEU A 467 5.32 15.82 -13.68
C LEU A 467 5.84 16.23 -12.30
N LEU A 468 7.16 16.38 -12.14
CA LEU A 468 7.75 16.87 -10.89
C LEU A 468 7.32 18.30 -10.61
N PHE A 469 7.42 19.19 -11.60
CA PHE A 469 7.05 20.59 -11.45
C PHE A 469 5.59 20.74 -11.01
N TRP A 470 4.67 20.09 -11.73
CA TRP A 470 3.25 20.09 -11.36
C TRP A 470 3.05 19.53 -9.96
N SER A 471 3.59 18.34 -9.68
CA SER A 471 3.38 17.69 -8.38
C SER A 471 3.92 18.52 -7.22
N ILE A 472 5.05 19.20 -7.38
CA ILE A 472 5.70 20.03 -6.35
C ILE A 472 4.89 21.30 -6.07
N ILE A 473 4.28 21.92 -7.09
CA ILE A 473 3.39 23.06 -6.90
C ILE A 473 2.10 22.62 -6.20
N SER A 474 1.59 21.43 -6.54
CA SER A 474 0.39 20.85 -5.92
C SER A 474 0.60 20.33 -4.48
N LEU A 475 1.82 20.42 -3.91
CA LEU A 475 2.10 20.06 -2.50
C LEU A 475 1.55 21.07 -1.47
N GLY A 476 0.64 21.98 -1.85
CA GLY A 476 0.12 23.08 -1.02
C GLY A 476 -0.32 22.67 0.39
N SER A 477 -0.81 21.44 0.56
CA SER A 477 -0.91 20.78 1.87
C SER A 477 -0.39 19.34 1.78
N VAL A 478 0.55 18.95 2.64
CA VAL A 478 1.06 17.57 2.71
C VAL A 478 -0.04 16.66 3.25
N SER A 479 -0.74 15.98 2.35
CA SER A 479 -1.73 14.96 2.69
C SER A 479 -1.07 13.68 3.19
N THR A 480 -1.66 13.02 4.17
CA THR A 480 -1.23 11.68 4.60
C THR A 480 -1.62 10.64 3.54
N PHE A 481 -0.83 9.57 3.41
CA PHE A 481 -1.24 8.42 2.60
C PHE A 481 -2.38 7.67 3.30
N LEU A 482 -3.33 7.14 2.54
CA LEU A 482 -4.54 6.50 3.08
C LEU A 482 -4.21 5.36 4.03
N TYR A 483 -3.20 4.55 3.67
CA TYR A 483 -2.79 3.41 4.48
C TYR A 483 -2.26 3.80 5.87
N PHE A 484 -1.96 5.08 6.14
CA PHE A 484 -1.54 5.52 7.49
C PHE A 484 -2.71 5.46 8.47
N GLY A 485 -3.94 5.56 7.97
CA GLY A 485 -5.15 5.53 8.77
C GLY A 485 -5.70 4.13 9.08
N PHE A 486 -5.07 3.06 8.56
CA PHE A 486 -5.57 1.68 8.68
C PHE A 486 -4.85 0.83 9.74
#